data_AF-A0A830D1F5-F1
#
_entry.id   AF-A0A830D1F5-F1
#
_cell.length_a   1.000
_cell.length_b   1.000
_cell.length_c   1.000
_cell.angle_alpha   90.00
_cell.angle_beta   90.00
_cell.angle_gamma   90.00
#
_symmetry.space_group_name_H-M   'P 1'
#
loop_
_entity.id
_entity.type
_entity.pdbx_description
1 polymer ?
#
loop_
_entity_poly.entity_id
_entity_poly.type
_entity_poly.pdbx_seq_one_letter_code
_entity_poly.pdbx_strand_id
1 'polypeptide(L)'
;FQKAIPFIGILSNKPEQNPDFYNWNRVKLRYCDGGSFAGDSKDKANLLEFRGRRIWKAAMIELMSKGMQYANQTLLSGCSAGGLASILHCDKFRSLFPTTTKVKCLSDAGLFMDAVDVSGGRTLRWLFNGVVRMQVYINQSNKCV
;
A
#
# COMPACT_ATOMS: atom_id res chain seq x y z
N PHE A 1 -14.82 -2.72 -20.40
CA PHE A 1 -15.14 -3.33 -19.09
C PHE A 1 -13.87 -3.84 -18.44
N GLN A 2 -13.62 -3.48 -17.17
CA GLN A 2 -12.40 -3.90 -16.46
C GLN A 2 -12.54 -5.38 -16.04
N LYS A 3 -11.56 -6.22 -16.39
CA LYS A 3 -11.56 -7.64 -15.99
C LYS A 3 -11.54 -7.76 -14.45
N ALA A 4 -12.40 -8.61 -13.90
CA ALA A 4 -12.36 -8.97 -12.49
C ALA A 4 -10.98 -9.54 -12.14
N ILE A 5 -10.39 -9.07 -11.04
CA ILE A 5 -9.15 -9.68 -10.53
C ILE A 5 -9.55 -10.85 -9.63
N PRO A 6 -9.06 -12.07 -9.90
CA PRO A 6 -9.37 -13.20 -9.03
C PRO A 6 -8.74 -13.01 -7.65
N PHE A 7 -9.47 -13.48 -6.64
CA PHE A 7 -8.94 -13.62 -5.29
C PHE A 7 -8.29 -15.00 -5.13
N ILE A 8 -6.98 -15.00 -4.88
CA ILE A 8 -6.13 -16.19 -4.79
C ILE A 8 -5.21 -16.08 -3.56
N GLY A 9 -4.58 -17.19 -3.16
CA GLY A 9 -3.68 -17.23 -2.00
C GLY A 9 -4.38 -16.75 -0.73
N ILE A 10 -3.78 -15.78 -0.01
CA ILE A 10 -4.35 -15.18 1.22
C ILE A 10 -5.73 -14.51 1.02
N LEU A 11 -6.15 -14.26 -0.23
CA LEU A 11 -7.49 -13.74 -0.54
C LEU A 11 -8.45 -14.86 -0.99
N SER A 12 -8.01 -16.10 -1.16
CA SER A 12 -8.90 -17.20 -1.55
C SER A 12 -9.97 -17.44 -0.47
N ASN A 13 -11.18 -17.84 -0.88
CA ASN A 13 -12.22 -18.33 0.04
C ASN A 13 -12.19 -19.86 0.20
N LYS A 14 -11.21 -20.53 -0.41
CA LYS A 14 -11.04 -21.98 -0.28
C LYS A 14 -10.16 -22.28 0.93
N PRO A 15 -10.65 -23.00 1.96
CA PRO A 15 -9.85 -23.35 3.13
C PRO A 15 -8.55 -24.06 2.78
N GLU A 16 -8.54 -24.85 1.70
CA GLU A 16 -7.36 -25.60 1.24
C GLU A 16 -6.24 -24.68 0.70
N GLN A 17 -6.58 -23.44 0.34
CA GLN A 17 -5.64 -22.43 -0.17
C GLN A 17 -5.37 -21.31 0.84
N ASN A 18 -6.30 -21.06 1.76
CA ASN A 18 -6.27 -19.98 2.74
C ASN A 18 -6.81 -20.45 4.08
N PRO A 19 -6.10 -21.35 4.78
CA PRO A 19 -6.61 -21.97 6.00
C PRO A 19 -6.92 -20.95 7.10
N ASP A 20 -6.20 -19.83 7.13
CA ASP A 20 -6.28 -18.82 8.19
C ASP A 20 -7.38 -17.78 7.96
N PHE A 21 -7.60 -17.35 6.70
CA PHE A 21 -8.43 -16.18 6.39
C PHE A 21 -9.55 -16.44 5.38
N TYR A 22 -9.84 -17.69 5.00
CA TYR A 22 -10.80 -17.99 3.92
C TYR A 22 -12.19 -17.36 4.12
N ASN A 23 -12.63 -17.23 5.37
CA ASN A 23 -13.95 -16.68 5.72
C ASN A 23 -13.92 -15.19 6.13
N TRP A 24 -12.81 -14.48 5.91
CA TRP A 24 -12.72 -13.06 6.20
C TRP A 24 -13.39 -12.21 5.10
N ASN A 25 -13.74 -10.97 5.46
CA ASN A 25 -14.02 -9.94 4.45
C ASN A 25 -12.72 -9.62 3.69
N ARG A 26 -12.79 -9.61 2.36
CA ARG A 26 -11.61 -9.53 1.49
C ARG A 26 -11.75 -8.39 0.51
N VAL A 27 -10.70 -7.58 0.41
CA VAL A 27 -10.65 -6.38 -0.42
C VAL A 27 -9.33 -6.36 -1.18
N LYS A 28 -9.37 -5.95 -2.45
CA LYS A 28 -8.17 -5.69 -3.25
C LYS A 28 -8.20 -4.28 -3.81
N LEU A 29 -7.36 -3.40 -3.28
CA LEU A 29 -7.14 -2.07 -3.83
C LEU A 29 -6.19 -2.19 -5.03
N ARG A 30 -6.64 -1.77 -6.22
CA ARG A 30 -5.81 -1.83 -7.43
C ARG A 30 -4.73 -0.75 -7.40
N TYR A 31 -3.50 -1.16 -7.70
CA TYR A 31 -2.36 -0.26 -7.78
C TYR A 31 -2.37 0.48 -9.12
N CYS A 32 -2.45 1.81 -9.08
CA CYS A 32 -2.47 2.66 -10.28
C CYS A 32 -1.80 4.02 -10.10
N ASP A 33 -1.10 4.27 -8.97
CA ASP A 33 -0.46 5.55 -8.69
C ASP A 33 1.05 5.58 -8.95
N GLY A 34 1.70 4.41 -8.99
CA GLY A 34 3.13 4.30 -9.27
C GLY A 34 4.07 4.62 -8.10
N GLY A 35 3.57 4.91 -6.90
CA GLY A 35 4.39 5.27 -5.74
C GLY A 35 3.89 4.72 -4.42
N SER A 36 3.47 3.45 -4.40
CA SER A 36 3.04 2.75 -3.18
C SER A 36 1.98 3.52 -2.37
N PHE A 37 1.05 4.16 -3.06
CA PHE A 37 0.01 5.01 -2.48
C PHE A 37 0.54 6.20 -1.64
N ALA A 38 1.79 6.62 -1.82
CA ALA A 38 2.42 7.67 -1.01
C ALA A 38 2.38 9.06 -1.66
N GLY A 39 2.36 9.12 -2.99
CA GLY A 39 2.46 10.36 -3.77
C GLY A 39 1.18 11.20 -3.80
N ASP A 40 1.34 12.51 -3.99
CA ASP A 40 0.27 13.44 -4.34
C ASP A 40 0.81 14.61 -5.19
N SER A 41 1.27 14.30 -6.40
CA SER A 41 1.79 15.28 -7.36
C SER A 41 1.14 15.09 -8.74
N LYS A 42 1.55 15.88 -9.72
CA LYS A 42 1.18 15.70 -11.13
C LYS A 42 2.29 16.18 -12.02
N ASP A 43 2.45 15.52 -13.13
CA ASP A 43 3.23 16.02 -14.26
C ASP A 43 2.25 16.45 -15.34
N LYS A 44 2.00 17.76 -15.43
CA LYS A 44 1.08 18.33 -16.42
C LYS A 44 1.60 18.18 -17.85
N ALA A 45 2.91 18.20 -18.04
CA ALA A 45 3.50 18.14 -19.38
C ALA A 45 3.31 16.75 -20.00
N ASN A 46 3.44 15.72 -19.17
CA ASN A 46 3.26 14.32 -19.60
C ASN A 46 1.86 13.76 -19.30
N LEU A 47 0.92 14.58 -18.84
CA LEU A 47 -0.45 14.18 -18.47
C LEU A 47 -0.50 13.05 -17.43
N LEU A 48 0.45 13.03 -16.49
CA LEU A 48 0.53 12.01 -15.44
C LEU A 48 0.00 12.52 -14.10
N GLU A 49 -0.84 11.69 -13.48
CA GLU A 49 -1.52 11.97 -12.21
C GLU A 49 -1.02 11.01 -11.12
N PHE A 50 -0.15 11.49 -10.23
CA PHE A 50 0.39 10.70 -9.12
C PHE A 50 -0.48 10.90 -7.87
N ARG A 51 -1.59 10.16 -7.79
CA ARG A 51 -2.66 10.36 -6.79
C ARG A 51 -2.71 9.32 -5.67
N GLY A 52 -1.61 8.63 -5.42
CA GLY A 52 -1.55 7.51 -4.47
C GLY A 52 -2.18 7.80 -3.12
N ARG A 53 -1.81 8.91 -2.48
CA ARG A 53 -2.33 9.31 -1.17
C ARG A 53 -3.83 9.60 -1.19
N ARG A 54 -4.34 10.16 -2.29
CA ARG A 54 -5.77 10.45 -2.46
C ARG A 54 -6.57 9.17 -2.69
N ILE A 55 -6.05 8.27 -3.52
CA ILE A 55 -6.65 6.95 -3.76
C ILE A 55 -6.72 6.16 -2.44
N TRP A 56 -5.64 6.14 -1.67
CA TRP A 56 -5.62 5.52 -0.34
C TRP A 56 -6.70 6.10 0.58
N LYS A 57 -6.72 7.43 0.73
CA LYS A 57 -7.69 8.11 1.59
C LYS A 57 -9.12 7.80 1.19
N ALA A 58 -9.44 7.91 -0.10
CA ALA A 58 -10.78 7.63 -0.62
C ALA A 58 -11.18 6.17 -0.36
N ALA A 59 -10.29 5.21 -0.65
CA ALA A 59 -10.54 3.80 -0.43
C ALA A 59 -10.79 3.48 1.06
N MET A 60 -10.00 4.05 1.98
CA MET A 60 -10.18 3.81 3.41
C MET A 60 -11.53 4.36 3.90
N ILE A 61 -11.90 5.58 3.49
CA ILE A 61 -13.21 6.17 3.85
C ILE A 61 -14.35 5.29 3.36
N GLU A 62 -14.30 4.85 2.10
CA GLU A 62 -15.33 4.00 1.52
C GLU A 62 -15.43 2.65 2.26
N LEU A 63 -14.30 1.98 2.51
CA LEU A 63 -14.29 0.69 3.19
C LEU A 63 -14.79 0.79 4.63
N MET A 64 -14.43 1.85 5.35
CA MET A 64 -14.96 2.12 6.69
C MET A 64 -16.49 2.23 6.66
N SER A 65 -17.03 2.97 5.69
CA SER A 65 -18.49 3.11 5.51
C SER A 65 -19.19 1.80 5.13
N LYS A 66 -18.50 0.89 4.44
CA LYS A 66 -19.00 -0.43 4.05
C LYS A 66 -18.88 -1.49 5.15
N GLY A 67 -18.57 -1.08 6.38
CA GLY A 67 -18.60 -1.94 7.56
C GLY A 67 -17.22 -2.34 8.09
N MET A 68 -16.11 -1.93 7.44
CA MET A 68 -14.77 -2.18 7.97
C MET A 68 -14.60 -1.59 9.36
N GLN A 69 -15.26 -0.46 9.67
CA GLN A 69 -15.23 0.20 10.98
C GLN A 69 -15.67 -0.69 12.17
N TYR A 70 -16.43 -1.75 11.90
CA TYR A 70 -16.93 -2.69 12.92
C TYR A 70 -16.05 -3.95 13.05
N ALA A 71 -14.95 -4.03 12.33
CA ALA A 71 -14.08 -5.21 12.35
C ALA A 71 -13.40 -5.38 13.72
N ASN A 72 -13.46 -6.59 14.27
CA ASN A 72 -12.68 -6.98 15.45
C ASN A 72 -11.19 -7.20 15.12
N GLN A 73 -10.91 -7.62 13.88
CA GLN A 73 -9.57 -7.90 13.38
C GLN A 73 -9.44 -7.40 11.94
N THR A 74 -8.30 -6.79 11.63
CA THR A 74 -8.01 -6.30 10.28
C THR A 74 -6.56 -6.56 9.91
N LEU A 75 -6.31 -6.97 8.68
CA LEU A 75 -4.97 -7.20 8.14
C LEU A 75 -4.78 -6.32 6.89
N LEU A 76 -3.82 -5.40 6.95
CA LEU A 76 -3.33 -4.68 5.78
C LEU A 76 -2.18 -5.47 5.16
N SER A 77 -2.39 -6.05 3.98
CA SER A 77 -1.36 -6.82 3.28
C SER A 77 -1.08 -6.29 1.88
N GLY A 78 0.15 -6.54 1.41
CA GLY A 78 0.58 -6.16 0.07
C GLY A 78 1.89 -6.83 -0.31
N CYS A 79 2.12 -6.95 -1.62
CA CYS A 79 3.31 -7.57 -2.22
C CYS A 79 4.10 -6.54 -3.04
N SER A 80 5.44 -6.58 -3.00
CA SER A 80 6.32 -5.67 -3.74
C SER A 80 6.04 -4.19 -3.41
N ALA A 81 5.67 -3.36 -4.38
CA ALA A 81 5.25 -1.97 -4.13
C ALA A 81 4.05 -1.88 -3.16
N GLY A 82 3.16 -2.88 -3.15
CA GLY A 82 2.08 -2.99 -2.17
C GLY A 82 2.57 -3.37 -0.78
N GLY A 83 3.66 -4.15 -0.67
CA GLY A 83 4.29 -4.46 0.61
C GLY A 83 4.91 -3.22 1.23
N LEU A 84 5.60 -2.41 0.42
CA LEU A 84 6.06 -1.08 0.83
C LEU A 84 4.89 -0.19 1.25
N ALA A 85 3.77 -0.22 0.53
CA ALA A 85 2.56 0.50 0.95
C ALA A 85 2.03 0.03 2.32
N SER A 86 2.05 -1.28 2.59
CA SER A 86 1.69 -1.81 3.92
C SER A 86 2.58 -1.23 5.02
N ILE A 87 3.89 -1.08 4.77
CA ILE A 87 4.83 -0.45 5.72
C ILE A 87 4.45 1.03 5.91
N LEU A 88 4.37 1.79 4.82
CA LEU A 88 4.19 3.25 4.85
C LEU A 88 2.86 3.69 5.47
N HIS A 89 1.81 2.88 5.35
CA HIS A 89 0.47 3.24 5.79
C HIS A 89 0.00 2.50 7.05
N CYS A 90 0.80 1.59 7.61
CA CYS A 90 0.36 0.73 8.73
C CYS A 90 -0.17 1.53 9.93
N ASP A 91 0.57 2.54 10.39
CA ASP A 91 0.18 3.32 11.56
C ASP A 91 -1.09 4.14 11.32
N LYS A 92 -1.22 4.71 10.11
CA LYS A 92 -2.44 5.44 9.71
C LYS A 92 -3.62 4.48 9.60
N PHE A 93 -3.42 3.30 9.03
CA PHE A 93 -4.45 2.26 8.98
C PHE A 93 -4.88 1.84 10.39
N ARG A 94 -3.93 1.60 11.30
CA ARG A 94 -4.20 1.32 12.71
C ARG A 94 -5.02 2.43 13.38
N SER A 95 -4.72 3.68 13.06
CA SER A 95 -5.40 4.85 13.65
C SER A 95 -6.87 4.99 13.25
N LEU A 96 -7.33 4.28 12.20
CA LEU A 96 -8.74 4.26 11.79
C LEU A 96 -9.64 3.50 12.76
N PHE A 97 -9.07 2.68 13.64
CA PHE A 97 -9.81 1.75 14.50
C PHE A 97 -9.63 2.06 15.99
N PRO A 98 -10.63 1.75 16.82
CA PRO A 98 -10.48 1.83 18.28
C PRO A 98 -9.37 0.90 18.77
N THR A 99 -8.90 1.13 20.01
CA THR A 99 -7.81 0.34 20.60
C THR A 99 -8.14 -1.13 20.82
N THR A 100 -9.43 -1.48 20.82
CA THR A 100 -9.93 -2.85 20.95
C THR A 100 -9.82 -3.67 19.67
N THR A 101 -9.73 -3.04 18.50
CA THR A 101 -9.56 -3.76 17.22
C THR A 101 -8.12 -4.24 17.06
N LYS A 102 -7.94 -5.53 16.76
CA LYS A 102 -6.62 -6.10 16.46
C LYS A 102 -6.23 -5.79 15.02
N VAL A 103 -5.39 -4.79 14.84
CA VAL A 103 -4.84 -4.43 13.53
C VAL A 103 -3.45 -5.02 13.36
N LYS A 104 -3.21 -5.65 12.21
CA LYS A 104 -1.89 -6.15 11.79
C LYS A 104 -1.59 -5.70 10.35
N CYS A 105 -0.30 -5.62 10.04
CA CYS A 105 0.17 -5.30 8.70
C CYS A 105 1.16 -6.38 8.26
N LEU A 106 1.07 -6.80 7.01
CA LEU A 106 1.95 -7.77 6.38
C LEU A 106 2.56 -7.16 5.11
N SER A 107 3.88 -7.02 5.12
CA SER A 107 4.66 -6.57 3.97
C SER A 107 5.36 -7.77 3.35
N ASP A 108 4.83 -8.26 2.24
CA ASP A 108 5.47 -9.29 1.42
C ASP A 108 6.35 -8.63 0.36
N ALA A 109 7.63 -9.02 0.29
CA ALA A 109 8.63 -8.48 -0.65
C ALA A 109 8.70 -6.94 -0.74
N GLY A 110 8.31 -6.23 0.34
CA GLY A 110 8.16 -4.77 0.36
C GLY A 110 9.33 -3.99 0.97
N LEU A 111 10.36 -4.68 1.49
CA LEU A 111 11.54 -4.05 2.06
C LEU A 111 12.60 -3.85 0.98
N PHE A 112 12.83 -2.60 0.61
CA PHE A 112 13.85 -2.21 -0.35
C PHE A 112 15.01 -1.54 0.38
N MET A 113 16.18 -2.19 0.37
CA MET A 113 17.35 -1.70 1.09
C MET A 113 18.15 -0.72 0.25
N ASP A 114 18.65 0.33 0.90
CA ASP A 114 19.64 1.23 0.33
C ASP A 114 21.07 0.67 0.47
N ALA A 115 21.29 -0.43 -0.24
CA ALA A 115 22.53 -1.20 -0.19
C ALA A 115 23.27 -1.14 -1.55
N VAL A 116 24.54 -1.53 -1.50
CA VAL A 116 25.32 -1.78 -2.71
C VAL A 116 24.85 -3.11 -3.31
N ASP A 117 24.54 -3.12 -4.60
CA ASP A 117 24.14 -4.33 -5.34
C ASP A 117 25.37 -5.18 -5.75
N VAL A 118 25.10 -6.36 -6.30
CA VAL A 118 26.15 -7.32 -6.72
C VAL A 118 27.09 -6.79 -7.80
N SER A 119 26.70 -5.70 -8.49
CA SER A 119 27.51 -5.04 -9.51
C SER A 119 28.27 -3.83 -8.95
N GLY A 120 28.22 -3.59 -7.63
CA GLY A 120 28.86 -2.44 -6.98
C GLY A 120 28.04 -1.14 -7.10
N GLY A 121 26.84 -1.20 -7.66
CA GLY A 121 25.95 -0.05 -7.85
C GLY A 121 25.03 0.20 -6.65
N ARG A 122 24.19 1.24 -6.74
CA ARG A 122 23.11 1.54 -5.78
C ARG A 122 21.76 1.64 -6.49
N THR A 123 21.40 0.59 -7.23
CA THR A 123 20.23 0.58 -8.12
C THR A 123 18.93 1.01 -7.42
N LEU A 124 18.66 0.49 -6.21
CA LEU A 124 17.45 0.83 -5.47
C LEU A 124 17.42 2.30 -5.02
N ARG A 125 18.57 2.88 -4.62
CA ARG A 125 18.64 4.31 -4.27
C ARG A 125 18.25 5.18 -5.45
N TRP A 126 18.78 4.89 -6.64
CA TRP A 126 18.45 5.64 -7.86
C TRP A 126 16.98 5.51 -8.23
N LEU A 127 16.44 4.29 -8.20
CA LEU A 127 15.04 4.03 -8.49
C LEU A 127 14.11 4.80 -7.55
N PHE A 128 14.30 4.70 -6.24
CA PHE A 128 13.45 5.39 -5.27
C PHE A 128 13.66 6.90 -5.25
N ASN A 129 14.86 7.40 -5.56
CA ASN A 129 15.09 8.83 -5.76
C ASN A 129 14.20 9.38 -6.89
N GLY A 130 14.10 8.64 -8.00
CA GLY A 130 13.19 8.98 -9.11
C GLY A 130 11.72 9.00 -8.69
N VAL A 131 11.25 7.96 -8.00
CA VAL A 131 9.86 7.89 -7.48
C VAL A 131 9.57 9.08 -6.57
N VAL A 132 10.45 9.36 -5.61
CA VAL A 132 10.26 10.44 -4.66
C VAL A 132 10.26 11.81 -5.35
N ARG A 133 11.20 12.07 -6.26
CA ARG A 133 11.26 13.34 -7.01
C ARG A 133 10.03 13.58 -7.87
N MET A 134 9.49 12.54 -8.50
CA MET A 134 8.32 12.67 -9.37
C MET A 134 7.02 12.81 -8.57
N GLN A 135 6.86 12.04 -7.49
CA GLN A 135 5.55 11.76 -6.91
C GLN A 135 5.30 12.40 -5.55
N VAL A 136 6.37 12.73 -4.83
CA VAL A 136 6.29 13.31 -3.50
C VAL A 136 6.64 14.79 -3.63
N TYR A 137 5.70 15.66 -3.27
CA TYR A 137 6.01 17.07 -3.10
C TYR A 137 6.90 17.20 -1.85
N ILE A 138 8.21 17.09 -2.03
CA ILE A 138 9.17 17.42 -1.00
C ILE A 138 9.21 18.95 -0.93
N ASN A 139 8.47 19.54 0.00
CA ASN A 139 9.00 20.74 0.62
C ASN A 139 10.32 20.32 1.27
N GLN A 140 11.44 20.89 0.83
CA GLN A 140 12.81 20.58 1.27
C GLN A 140 13.08 20.83 2.77
N SER A 141 12.07 20.80 3.62
CA SER A 141 12.22 20.69 5.06
C SER A 141 12.53 19.24 5.42
N ASN A 142 13.82 18.88 5.35
CA ASN A 142 14.43 17.69 5.93
C ASN A 142 14.00 17.48 7.39
N LYS A 143 12.89 16.78 7.60
CA LYS A 143 12.63 16.08 8.85
C LYS A 143 12.07 14.70 8.51
N CYS A 144 12.96 13.72 8.49
CA CYS A 144 12.58 12.39 8.94
C CYS A 144 12.09 12.58 10.38
N VAL A 145 10.83 12.29 10.64
CA VAL A 145 10.32 12.15 12.02
C VAL A 145 10.75 10.79 12.52
#